data_AF-A0A7M2SCN4-F1
#
_entry.id   AF-A0A7M2SCN4-F1
#
_cell.length_a   1.000
_cell.length_b   1.000
_cell.length_c   1.000
_cell.angle_alpha   90.00
_cell.angle_beta   90.00
_cell.angle_gamma   90.00
#
_symmetry.space_group_name_H-M   'P 1'
#
loop_
_entity.id
_entity.type
_entity.pdbx_description
1 polymer ?
#
loop_
_entity_poly.entity_id
_entity_poly.type
_entity_poly.pdbx_seq_one_letter_code
_entity_poly.pdbx_strand_id
1 'polypeptide(L)'
;MSHSATFLRAAHAGQAALTRGWLASPVAAADAPVPESTAQVDAAVLNLQDGLRELQLTATPHVTAAAQDLYTAVRAAADAQFDLHIQNVSSTERLCALDEAAFTRHTDAVRQALEAFVAAAHREGVSVTATASDRAKAMRTAQAVQPDAAWLTHLSRRMPMRRIPDFVTEGVGDALEALRRDVIDFVDPELNTAHRRFADALARLDDEIGGTFTPDHDAAYSEVPPEWQRTAPERYAQTLRNLSRARDTVLDRYKELMNAMSRRGHLPTPQEPQPGSSVQITAGDNSPITVNAPYAHATQGGNASAGQPAPADQATGSTPLPWYRSGIFWGAVSALATVAGVVVAYLALGK
;
A
#
# COMPACT_ATOMS: atom_id res chain seq x y z
N MET A 1 -23.64 7.35 -14.01
CA MET A 1 -22.46 7.81 -13.22
C MET A 1 -22.17 9.24 -13.63
N SER A 2 -21.78 10.14 -12.73
CA SER A 2 -21.44 11.52 -13.12
C SER A 2 -20.15 11.53 -13.97
N HIS A 3 -20.06 12.38 -14.99
CA HIS A 3 -18.85 12.48 -15.82
C HIS A 3 -17.60 12.83 -14.99
N SER A 4 -17.75 13.63 -13.92
CA SER A 4 -16.68 13.89 -12.95
C SER A 4 -16.19 12.63 -12.23
N ALA A 5 -17.07 11.67 -11.94
CA ALA A 5 -16.67 10.38 -11.35
C ALA A 5 -15.92 9.49 -12.35
N THR A 6 -16.36 9.47 -13.61
CA THR A 6 -15.65 8.76 -14.69
C THR A 6 -14.27 9.35 -14.91
N PHE A 7 -14.17 10.69 -14.97
CA PHE A 7 -12.90 11.40 -15.11
C PHE A 7 -11.98 11.17 -13.91
N LEU A 8 -12.49 11.23 -12.69
CA LEU A 8 -11.69 10.95 -11.49
C LEU A 8 -11.16 9.50 -11.48
N ARG A 9 -11.98 8.53 -11.91
CA ARG A 9 -11.52 7.14 -12.06
C ARG A 9 -10.40 7.02 -13.10
N ALA A 10 -10.52 7.71 -14.24
CA ALA A 10 -9.47 7.76 -15.25
C ALA A 10 -8.19 8.40 -14.72
N ALA A 11 -8.30 9.49 -13.94
CA ALA A 11 -7.16 10.16 -13.33
C ALA A 11 -6.41 9.26 -12.33
N HIS A 12 -7.13 8.55 -11.45
CA HIS A 12 -6.51 7.58 -10.54
C HIS A 12 -5.86 6.42 -11.28
N ALA A 13 -6.49 5.92 -12.36
CA ALA A 13 -5.88 4.90 -13.21
C ALA A 13 -4.57 5.41 -13.86
N GLY A 14 -4.56 6.67 -14.32
CA GLY A 14 -3.37 7.36 -14.83
C GLY A 14 -2.26 7.49 -13.80
N GLN A 15 -2.56 7.94 -12.59
CA GLN A 15 -1.58 8.04 -11.49
C GLN A 15 -0.97 6.67 -11.15
N ALA A 16 -1.81 5.62 -11.07
CA ALA A 16 -1.34 4.27 -10.79
C ALA A 16 -0.49 3.70 -11.93
N ALA A 17 -0.86 3.96 -13.19
CA ALA A 17 -0.08 3.56 -14.36
C ALA A 17 1.28 4.27 -14.37
N LEU A 18 1.30 5.59 -14.14
CA LEU A 18 2.54 6.38 -14.05
C LEU A 18 3.47 5.79 -12.99
N THR A 19 2.97 5.55 -11.78
CA THR A 19 3.79 4.99 -10.70
C THR A 19 4.39 3.64 -11.08
N ARG A 20 3.59 2.73 -11.67
CA ARG A 20 4.11 1.45 -12.16
C ARG A 20 5.13 1.62 -13.28
N GLY A 21 4.92 2.61 -14.14
CA GLY A 21 5.84 2.98 -15.21
C GLY A 21 7.20 3.43 -14.67
N TRP A 22 7.21 4.35 -13.71
CA TRP A 22 8.41 4.84 -13.05
C TRP A 22 9.17 3.75 -12.27
N LEU A 23 8.45 2.80 -11.67
CA LEU A 23 9.06 1.67 -10.96
C LEU A 23 9.51 0.52 -11.89
N ALA A 24 9.18 0.59 -13.18
CA ALA A 24 9.54 -0.46 -14.11
C ALA A 24 11.04 -0.39 -14.46
N SER A 25 11.69 -1.55 -14.46
CA SER A 25 13.10 -1.64 -14.87
C SER A 25 13.26 -1.14 -16.31
N PRO A 26 14.29 -0.31 -16.59
CA PRO A 26 14.59 0.09 -17.95
C PRO A 26 14.93 -1.14 -18.80
N VAL A 27 14.52 -1.11 -20.06
CA VAL A 27 14.83 -2.17 -21.04
C VAL A 27 16.32 -2.17 -21.36
N ALA A 28 16.91 -3.36 -21.43
CA ALA A 28 18.36 -3.54 -21.60
C ALA A 28 18.88 -3.22 -23.02
N ALA A 29 17.99 -3.09 -24.01
CA ALA A 29 18.34 -2.86 -25.40
C ALA A 29 17.35 -1.90 -26.08
N ALA A 30 17.83 -1.10 -27.03
CA ALA A 30 17.03 -0.09 -27.73
C ALA A 30 15.95 -0.68 -28.66
N ASP A 31 16.10 -1.95 -29.06
CA ASP A 31 15.17 -2.72 -29.88
C ASP A 31 14.21 -3.59 -29.04
N ALA A 32 14.34 -3.58 -27.72
CA ALA A 32 13.43 -4.30 -26.85
C ALA A 32 12.02 -3.68 -26.91
N PRO A 33 10.95 -4.49 -26.82
CA PRO A 33 9.59 -3.98 -26.77
C PRO A 33 9.41 -3.05 -25.57
N VAL A 34 8.63 -1.98 -25.76
CA VAL A 34 8.26 -1.05 -24.69
C VAL A 34 7.66 -1.86 -23.52
N PRO A 35 8.11 -1.64 -22.27
CA PRO A 35 7.53 -2.31 -21.12
C PRO A 35 6.02 -2.13 -21.06
N GLU A 36 5.30 -3.20 -20.71
CA GLU A 36 3.83 -3.17 -20.60
C GLU A 36 3.35 -2.03 -19.69
N SER A 37 4.08 -1.77 -18.59
CA SER A 37 3.83 -0.67 -17.67
C SER A 37 3.82 0.70 -18.36
N THR A 38 4.75 0.94 -19.29
CA THR A 38 4.82 2.19 -20.06
C THR A 38 3.68 2.28 -21.08
N ALA A 39 3.32 1.16 -21.72
CA ALA A 39 2.14 1.13 -22.61
C ALA A 39 0.82 1.40 -21.85
N GLN A 40 0.72 0.95 -20.59
CA GLN A 40 -0.42 1.27 -19.73
C GLN A 40 -0.53 2.76 -19.40
N VAL A 41 0.60 3.50 -19.35
CA VAL A 41 0.61 4.95 -19.14
C VAL A 41 -0.04 5.67 -20.33
N ASP A 42 0.33 5.32 -21.56
CA ASP A 42 -0.25 5.91 -22.77
C ASP A 42 -1.76 5.67 -22.87
N ALA A 43 -2.18 4.42 -22.61
CA ALA A 43 -3.60 4.08 -22.57
C ALA A 43 -4.35 4.90 -21.50
N ALA A 44 -3.74 5.12 -20.33
CA ALA A 44 -4.36 5.91 -19.27
C ALA A 44 -4.44 7.41 -19.63
N VAL A 45 -3.43 7.97 -20.31
CA VAL A 45 -3.44 9.36 -20.80
C VAL A 45 -4.56 9.56 -21.84
N LEU A 46 -4.74 8.61 -22.76
CA LEU A 46 -5.83 8.66 -23.75
C LEU A 46 -7.21 8.60 -23.08
N ASN A 47 -7.41 7.67 -22.14
CA ASN A 47 -8.66 7.58 -21.39
C ASN A 47 -8.95 8.88 -20.60
N LEU A 48 -7.92 9.52 -20.06
CA LEU A 48 -8.05 10.80 -19.37
C LEU A 48 -8.44 11.92 -20.34
N GLN A 49 -7.87 11.95 -21.55
CA GLN A 49 -8.24 12.90 -22.60
C GLN A 49 -9.69 12.75 -23.03
N ASP A 50 -10.17 11.53 -23.23
CA ASP A 50 -11.56 11.28 -23.61
C ASP A 50 -12.52 11.68 -22.49
N GLY A 51 -12.20 11.34 -21.23
CA GLY A 51 -12.95 11.80 -20.07
C GLY A 51 -12.98 13.33 -19.95
N LEU A 52 -11.89 14.01 -20.29
CA LEU A 52 -11.82 15.48 -20.27
C LEU A 52 -12.77 16.10 -21.31
N ARG A 53 -12.83 15.54 -22.52
CA ARG A 53 -13.76 15.98 -23.58
C ARG A 53 -15.21 15.83 -23.13
N GLU A 54 -15.57 14.71 -22.50
CA GLU A 54 -16.91 14.52 -21.94
C GLU A 54 -17.23 15.53 -20.82
N LEU A 55 -16.25 15.78 -19.95
CA LEU A 55 -16.41 16.70 -18.83
C LEU A 55 -16.54 18.15 -19.31
N GLN A 56 -15.83 18.54 -20.37
CA GLN A 56 -15.98 19.85 -21.02
C GLN A 56 -17.40 20.12 -21.55
N LEU A 57 -18.14 19.07 -21.92
CA LEU A 57 -19.51 19.21 -22.42
C LEU A 57 -20.56 19.39 -21.31
N THR A 58 -20.23 19.00 -20.07
CA THR A 58 -21.23 18.78 -19.02
C THR A 58 -20.95 19.47 -17.69
N ALA A 59 -19.70 19.83 -17.40
CA ALA A 59 -19.29 20.42 -16.13
C ALA A 59 -19.23 21.95 -16.18
N THR A 60 -19.15 22.59 -15.00
CA THR A 60 -18.94 24.03 -14.92
C THR A 60 -17.52 24.41 -15.33
N PRO A 61 -17.29 25.64 -15.84
CA PRO A 61 -15.98 26.07 -16.32
C PRO A 61 -14.84 25.89 -15.30
N HIS A 62 -15.13 26.03 -14.01
CA HIS A 62 -14.13 25.86 -12.94
C HIS A 62 -13.67 24.41 -12.80
N VAL A 63 -14.59 23.44 -12.87
CA VAL A 63 -14.26 22.01 -12.82
C VAL A 63 -13.53 21.59 -14.09
N THR A 64 -13.96 22.12 -15.24
CA THR A 64 -13.29 21.89 -16.52
C THR A 64 -11.85 22.41 -16.53
N ALA A 65 -11.60 23.60 -15.99
CA ALA A 65 -10.25 24.15 -15.88
C ALA A 65 -9.35 23.27 -15.00
N ALA A 66 -9.83 22.87 -13.82
CA ALA A 66 -9.06 22.00 -12.93
C ALA A 66 -8.80 20.60 -13.54
N ALA A 67 -9.76 20.07 -14.32
CA ALA A 67 -9.58 18.82 -15.07
C ALA A 67 -8.52 18.95 -16.16
N GLN A 68 -8.46 20.09 -16.85
CA GLN A 68 -7.43 20.39 -17.85
C GLN A 68 -6.04 20.48 -17.22
N ASP A 69 -5.91 21.09 -16.05
CA ASP A 69 -4.65 21.17 -15.30
C ASP A 69 -4.17 19.76 -14.90
N LEU A 70 -5.08 18.92 -14.41
CA LEU A 70 -4.80 17.52 -14.07
C LEU A 70 -4.36 16.71 -15.29
N TYR A 71 -5.06 16.82 -16.42
CA TYR A 71 -4.66 16.18 -17.67
C TYR A 71 -3.26 16.62 -18.10
N THR A 72 -2.98 17.93 -18.02
CA THR A 72 -1.68 18.49 -18.40
C THR A 72 -0.55 17.97 -17.51
N ALA A 73 -0.79 17.88 -16.20
CA ALA A 73 0.19 17.33 -15.25
C ALA A 73 0.47 15.84 -15.51
N VAL A 74 -0.58 15.02 -15.73
CA VAL A 74 -0.44 13.59 -16.04
C VAL A 74 0.28 13.39 -17.38
N ARG A 75 -0.05 14.20 -18.39
CA ARG A 75 0.62 14.15 -19.70
C ARG A 75 2.10 14.50 -19.60
N ALA A 76 2.43 15.58 -18.88
CA ALA A 76 3.82 15.99 -18.68
C ALA A 76 4.64 14.92 -17.91
N ALA A 77 4.02 14.24 -16.94
CA ALA A 77 4.66 13.13 -16.23
C ALA A 77 4.91 11.93 -17.16
N ALA A 78 3.97 11.60 -18.03
CA ALA A 78 4.11 10.53 -19.02
C ALA A 78 5.20 10.85 -20.05
N ASP A 79 5.21 12.07 -20.58
CA ASP A 79 6.22 12.51 -21.55
C ASP A 79 7.62 12.48 -20.92
N ALA A 80 7.78 12.94 -19.67
CA ALA A 80 9.06 12.87 -18.95
C ALA A 80 9.53 11.43 -18.69
N GLN A 81 8.61 10.52 -18.34
CA GLN A 81 8.93 9.10 -18.17
C GLN A 81 9.40 8.49 -19.51
N PHE A 82 8.73 8.84 -20.62
CA PHE A 82 9.09 8.36 -21.94
C PHE A 82 10.46 8.89 -22.41
N ASP A 83 10.73 10.18 -22.20
CA ASP A 83 12.02 10.80 -22.51
C ASP A 83 13.16 10.14 -21.73
N LEU A 84 12.95 9.81 -20.45
CA LEU A 84 13.94 9.10 -19.65
C LEU A 84 14.19 7.68 -20.16
N HIS A 85 13.16 6.98 -20.65
CA HIS A 85 13.33 5.67 -21.27
C HIS A 85 14.08 5.73 -22.60
N ILE A 86 13.85 6.76 -23.44
CA ILE A 86 14.51 6.88 -24.75
C ILE A 86 15.96 7.38 -24.63
N GLN A 87 16.22 8.39 -23.80
CA GLN A 87 17.50 9.12 -23.84
C GLN A 87 18.65 8.42 -23.09
N ASN A 88 18.39 7.40 -22.27
CA ASN A 88 19.37 6.87 -21.30
C ASN A 88 19.83 5.42 -21.54
N VAL A 89 19.96 4.99 -22.81
CA VAL A 89 20.46 3.64 -23.16
C VAL A 89 21.92 3.39 -22.72
N SER A 90 22.69 4.42 -22.33
CA SER A 90 24.16 4.31 -22.17
C SER A 90 24.74 4.57 -20.77
N SER A 91 23.95 4.91 -19.75
CA SER A 91 24.51 5.18 -18.39
C SER A 91 23.53 4.88 -17.25
N THR A 92 23.79 3.77 -16.54
CA THR A 92 23.04 3.30 -15.36
C THR A 92 23.11 4.22 -14.13
N GLU A 93 24.20 4.97 -13.93
CA GLU A 93 24.33 5.88 -12.76
C GLU A 93 23.52 7.18 -12.91
N ARG A 94 23.42 7.74 -14.12
CA ARG A 94 22.55 8.89 -14.39
C ARG A 94 21.06 8.56 -14.22
N LEU A 95 20.67 7.31 -14.46
CA LEU A 95 19.30 6.84 -14.30
C LEU A 95 18.83 7.04 -12.86
N CYS A 96 19.56 6.58 -11.84
CA CYS A 96 19.07 6.62 -10.46
C CYS A 96 18.87 8.04 -9.89
N ALA A 97 19.71 9.01 -10.26
CA ALA A 97 19.65 10.37 -9.68
C ALA A 97 18.69 11.32 -10.41
N LEU A 98 18.56 11.19 -11.75
CA LEU A 98 17.57 11.95 -12.53
C LEU A 98 16.15 11.43 -12.30
N ASP A 99 16.02 10.12 -12.11
CA ASP A 99 14.75 9.45 -11.88
C ASP A 99 14.08 9.93 -10.59
N GLU A 100 14.79 9.99 -9.47
CA GLU A 100 14.17 10.37 -8.19
C GLU A 100 13.62 11.80 -8.18
N ALA A 101 14.42 12.80 -8.60
CA ALA A 101 13.98 14.20 -8.58
C ALA A 101 12.88 14.48 -9.61
N ALA A 102 12.93 13.85 -10.79
CA ALA A 102 11.88 13.95 -11.79
C ALA A 102 10.60 13.25 -11.31
N PHE A 103 10.72 12.03 -10.79
CA PHE A 103 9.63 11.27 -10.21
C PHE A 103 8.92 12.06 -9.11
N THR A 104 9.66 12.60 -8.13
CA THR A 104 9.08 13.42 -7.06
C THR A 104 8.34 14.62 -7.62
N ARG A 105 8.98 15.39 -8.51
CA ARG A 105 8.39 16.60 -9.10
C ARG A 105 7.09 16.30 -9.85
N HIS A 106 7.10 15.28 -10.71
CA HIS A 106 5.94 14.92 -11.53
C HIS A 106 4.83 14.29 -10.68
N THR A 107 5.18 13.45 -9.70
CA THR A 107 4.21 12.88 -8.76
C THR A 107 3.53 13.97 -7.92
N ASP A 108 4.30 14.95 -7.42
CA ASP A 108 3.75 16.09 -6.69
C ASP A 108 2.86 16.97 -7.56
N ALA A 109 3.25 17.24 -8.82
CA ALA A 109 2.43 18.01 -9.75
C ALA A 109 1.09 17.33 -10.05
N VAL A 110 1.10 16.01 -10.32
CA VAL A 110 -0.13 15.23 -10.54
C VAL A 110 -1.01 15.23 -9.29
N ARG A 111 -0.41 15.03 -8.11
CA ARG A 111 -1.13 15.07 -6.83
C ARG A 111 -1.79 16.42 -6.57
N GLN A 112 -1.06 17.52 -6.73
CA GLN A 112 -1.60 18.88 -6.55
C GLN A 112 -2.76 19.17 -7.52
N ALA A 113 -2.63 18.77 -8.79
CA ALA A 113 -3.68 18.97 -9.78
C ALA A 113 -4.92 18.10 -9.48
N LEU A 114 -4.73 16.89 -8.97
CA LEU A 114 -5.81 16.00 -8.55
C LEU A 114 -6.57 16.59 -7.34
N GLU A 115 -5.85 17.08 -6.34
CA GLU A 115 -6.42 17.78 -5.18
C GLU A 115 -7.25 19.00 -5.63
N ALA A 116 -6.72 19.80 -6.56
CA ALA A 116 -7.42 20.96 -7.11
C ALA A 116 -8.70 20.57 -7.86
N PHE A 117 -8.66 19.51 -8.66
CA PHE A 117 -9.84 18.98 -9.37
C PHE A 117 -10.91 18.48 -8.40
N VAL A 118 -10.53 17.68 -7.39
CA VAL A 118 -11.46 17.19 -6.36
C VAL A 118 -12.09 18.36 -5.59
N ALA A 119 -11.29 19.36 -5.22
CA ALA A 119 -11.78 20.55 -4.56
C ALA A 119 -12.77 21.35 -5.43
N ALA A 120 -12.50 21.48 -6.74
CA ALA A 120 -13.41 22.12 -7.67
C ALA A 120 -14.73 21.35 -7.82
N ALA A 121 -14.66 20.03 -8.00
CA ALA A 121 -15.84 19.18 -8.14
C ALA A 121 -16.72 19.17 -6.88
N HIS A 122 -16.11 19.18 -5.69
CA HIS A 122 -16.83 19.24 -4.42
C HIS A 122 -17.57 20.57 -4.22
N ARG A 123 -16.99 21.71 -4.66
CA ARG A 123 -17.66 23.03 -4.56
C ARG A 123 -18.95 23.09 -5.37
N GLU A 124 -19.01 22.36 -6.49
CA GLU A 124 -20.19 22.28 -7.35
C GLU A 124 -21.24 21.28 -6.86
N GLY A 125 -21.10 20.76 -5.63
CA GLY A 125 -22.03 19.78 -5.06
C GLY A 125 -22.00 18.43 -5.79
N VAL A 126 -21.03 18.22 -6.70
CA VAL A 126 -20.81 16.91 -7.29
C VAL A 126 -20.20 16.06 -6.19
N SER A 127 -21.04 15.23 -5.56
CA SER A 127 -20.60 14.13 -4.70
C SER A 127 -19.91 13.09 -5.59
N VAL A 128 -18.73 13.44 -6.08
CA VAL A 128 -17.86 12.56 -6.84
C VAL A 128 -17.44 11.47 -5.88
N THR A 129 -17.95 10.25 -6.07
CA THR A 129 -17.34 8.91 -5.84
C THR A 129 -16.17 8.73 -4.86
N ALA A 130 -15.99 9.61 -3.88
CA ALA A 130 -15.00 9.55 -2.81
C ALA A 130 -15.21 8.23 -2.07
N THR A 131 -16.46 7.85 -1.87
CA THR A 131 -16.85 6.57 -1.31
C THR A 131 -16.30 5.36 -2.06
N ALA A 132 -16.18 5.40 -3.39
CA ALA A 132 -15.70 4.26 -4.18
C ALA A 132 -14.16 4.18 -4.20
N SER A 133 -13.49 5.33 -4.36
CA SER A 133 -12.02 5.39 -4.29
C SER A 133 -11.52 5.09 -2.87
N ASP A 134 -12.15 5.68 -1.85
CA ASP A 134 -11.88 5.40 -0.44
C ASP A 134 -12.20 3.96 -0.07
N ARG A 135 -13.26 3.36 -0.61
CA ARG A 135 -13.52 1.93 -0.41
C ARG A 135 -12.42 1.06 -1.02
N ALA A 136 -11.97 1.38 -2.23
CA ALA A 136 -10.89 0.63 -2.87
C ALA A 136 -9.57 0.77 -2.09
N LYS A 137 -9.23 1.97 -1.60
CA LYS A 137 -8.06 2.18 -0.74
C LYS A 137 -8.21 1.48 0.62
N ALA A 138 -9.38 1.57 1.24
CA ALA A 138 -9.67 0.88 2.50
C ALA A 138 -9.49 -0.64 2.37
N MET A 139 -9.93 -1.23 1.25
CA MET A 139 -9.70 -2.65 0.96
C MET A 139 -8.21 -2.98 0.88
N ARG A 140 -7.42 -2.19 0.14
CA ARG A 140 -5.96 -2.41 0.05
C ARG A 140 -5.27 -2.23 1.40
N THR A 141 -5.68 -1.22 2.17
CA THR A 141 -5.16 -0.96 3.53
C THR A 141 -5.48 -2.13 4.47
N ALA A 142 -6.70 -2.66 4.42
CA ALA A 142 -7.10 -3.83 5.21
C ALA A 142 -6.38 -5.11 4.77
N GLN A 143 -6.03 -5.24 3.49
CA GLN A 143 -5.23 -6.34 2.97
C GLN A 143 -3.75 -6.25 3.42
N ALA A 144 -3.19 -5.03 3.43
CA ALA A 144 -1.84 -4.77 3.93
C ALA A 144 -1.72 -5.02 5.43
N VAL A 145 -2.77 -4.70 6.19
CA VAL A 145 -2.81 -4.87 7.66
C VAL A 145 -4.04 -5.67 8.05
N GLN A 146 -3.93 -6.98 7.88
CA GLN A 146 -5.01 -7.91 8.23
C GLN A 146 -5.26 -7.89 9.75
N PRO A 147 -6.52 -7.81 10.21
CA PRO A 147 -6.84 -7.75 11.64
C PRO A 147 -6.33 -8.94 12.45
N ASP A 148 -6.19 -10.10 11.81
CA ASP A 148 -5.73 -11.37 12.36
C ASP A 148 -4.25 -11.66 12.05
N ALA A 149 -3.52 -10.71 11.46
CA ALA A 149 -2.09 -10.87 11.22
C ALA A 149 -1.35 -11.25 12.52
N ALA A 150 -0.48 -12.26 12.42
CA ALA A 150 0.20 -12.82 13.59
C ALA A 150 1.00 -11.76 14.37
N TRP A 151 1.67 -10.85 13.66
CA TRP A 151 2.41 -9.74 14.28
C TRP A 151 1.49 -8.79 15.04
N LEU A 152 0.34 -8.40 14.46
CA LEU A 152 -0.61 -7.51 15.10
C LEU A 152 -1.26 -8.16 16.33
N THR A 153 -1.57 -9.46 16.23
CA THR A 153 -2.03 -10.29 17.33
C THR A 153 -0.97 -10.39 18.44
N HIS A 154 0.31 -10.45 18.09
CA HIS A 154 1.39 -10.44 19.06
C HIS A 154 1.47 -9.10 19.79
N LEU A 155 1.45 -7.97 19.06
CA LEU A 155 1.46 -6.63 19.65
C LEU A 155 0.26 -6.43 20.59
N SER A 156 -0.93 -6.91 20.22
CA SER A 156 -2.16 -6.74 21.01
C SER A 156 -2.14 -7.46 22.36
N ARG A 157 -1.30 -8.49 22.54
CA ARG A 157 -1.08 -9.16 23.85
C ARG A 157 -0.37 -8.27 24.86
N ARG A 158 0.18 -7.12 24.43
CA ARG A 158 0.87 -6.12 25.27
C ARG A 158 1.98 -6.71 26.13
N MET A 159 2.62 -7.79 25.67
CA MET A 159 3.77 -8.39 26.36
C MET A 159 4.94 -7.39 26.39
N PRO A 160 5.82 -7.45 27.42
CA PRO A 160 7.00 -6.60 27.46
C PRO A 160 7.83 -6.72 26.18
N MET A 161 8.12 -5.59 25.52
CA MET A 161 8.86 -5.51 24.26
C MET A 161 10.38 -5.73 24.45
N ARG A 162 10.77 -6.60 25.38
CA ARG A 162 12.19 -6.93 25.62
C ARG A 162 12.76 -7.78 24.50
N ARG A 163 11.98 -8.77 24.05
CA ARG A 163 12.29 -9.68 22.95
C ARG A 163 11.18 -9.57 21.92
N ILE A 164 11.57 -9.31 20.69
CA ILE A 164 10.69 -9.02 19.57
C ILE A 164 10.96 -10.13 18.54
N PRO A 165 10.03 -11.08 18.37
CA PRO A 165 10.19 -12.13 17.37
C PRO A 165 10.33 -11.56 15.96
N ASP A 166 11.08 -12.23 15.09
CA ASP A 166 11.34 -11.71 13.74
C ASP A 166 10.07 -11.52 12.91
N PHE A 167 9.08 -12.41 13.06
CA PHE A 167 7.80 -12.25 12.37
C PHE A 167 7.07 -10.95 12.75
N VAL A 168 7.39 -10.35 13.91
CA VAL A 168 6.87 -9.04 14.30
C VAL A 168 7.60 -7.94 13.56
N THR A 169 8.93 -8.01 13.51
CA THR A 169 9.78 -7.06 12.77
C THR A 169 9.44 -7.07 11.28
N GLU A 170 9.44 -8.24 10.65
CA GLU A 170 9.06 -8.43 9.25
C GLU A 170 7.63 -7.96 9.00
N GLY A 171 6.67 -8.37 9.84
CA GLY A 171 5.27 -8.00 9.68
C GLY A 171 5.02 -6.49 9.78
N VAL A 172 5.73 -5.78 10.65
CA VAL A 172 5.67 -4.30 10.74
C VAL A 172 6.30 -3.65 9.51
N GLY A 173 7.48 -4.13 9.09
CA GLY A 173 8.19 -3.63 7.91
C GLY A 173 7.38 -3.81 6.62
N ASP A 174 6.86 -5.01 6.39
CA ASP A 174 6.04 -5.36 5.22
C ASP A 174 4.75 -4.53 5.18
N ALA A 175 4.07 -4.39 6.32
CA ALA A 175 2.87 -3.56 6.42
C ALA A 175 3.18 -2.09 6.10
N LEU A 176 4.25 -1.54 6.68
CA LEU A 176 4.67 -0.16 6.42
C LEU A 176 5.04 0.04 4.94
N GLU A 177 5.78 -0.89 4.36
CA GLU A 177 6.18 -0.83 2.95
C GLU A 177 4.95 -0.91 2.03
N ALA A 178 4.00 -1.82 2.30
CA ALA A 178 2.77 -1.94 1.53
C ALA A 178 1.93 -0.65 1.59
N LEU A 179 1.81 -0.02 2.76
CA LEU A 179 1.09 1.24 2.92
C LEU A 179 1.80 2.41 2.23
N ARG A 180 3.13 2.44 2.23
CA ARG A 180 3.94 3.47 1.53
C ARG A 180 3.90 3.33 0.01
N ARG A 181 3.82 2.10 -0.50
CA ARG A 181 3.68 1.82 -1.94
C ARG A 181 2.29 2.20 -2.48
N ASP A 182 1.26 2.32 -1.63
CA ASP A 182 -0.06 2.78 -2.06
C ASP A 182 -0.10 4.31 -2.20
N VAL A 183 0.24 4.78 -3.40
CA VAL A 183 0.31 6.20 -3.80
C VAL A 183 -1.03 6.92 -3.84
N ILE A 184 -2.14 6.18 -3.83
CA ILE A 184 -3.48 6.77 -3.90
C ILE A 184 -3.83 7.20 -2.48
N ASP A 185 -4.15 8.47 -2.25
CA ASP A 185 -4.63 8.95 -0.95
C ASP A 185 -6.13 8.71 -0.73
N PHE A 186 -6.56 8.70 0.54
CA PHE A 186 -7.99 8.78 0.84
C PHE A 186 -8.47 10.18 0.45
N VAL A 187 -9.59 10.24 -0.26
CA VAL A 187 -10.30 11.47 -0.61
C VAL A 187 -10.96 12.05 0.63
N ASP A 188 -11.54 11.21 1.49
CA ASP A 188 -12.04 11.66 2.78
C ASP A 188 -10.87 12.09 3.70
N PRO A 189 -10.87 13.35 4.19
CA PRO A 189 -9.75 13.89 4.94
C PRO A 189 -9.59 13.28 6.33
N GLU A 190 -10.69 12.79 6.94
CA GLU A 190 -10.65 12.10 8.24
C GLU A 190 -9.96 10.74 8.07
N LEU A 191 -10.35 9.97 7.06
CA LEU A 191 -9.69 8.70 6.71
C LEU A 191 -8.22 8.92 6.33
N ASN A 192 -7.92 9.94 5.52
CA ASN A 192 -6.54 10.21 5.13
C ASN A 192 -5.67 10.56 6.33
N THR A 193 -6.22 11.35 7.27
CA THR A 193 -5.52 11.70 8.51
C THR A 193 -5.30 10.48 9.39
N ALA A 194 -6.30 9.62 9.54
CA ALA A 194 -6.16 8.38 10.32
C ALA A 194 -5.14 7.42 9.69
N HIS A 195 -5.16 7.27 8.36
CA HIS A 195 -4.21 6.44 7.61
C HIS A 195 -2.77 6.91 7.80
N ARG A 196 -2.51 8.22 7.59
CA ARG A 196 -1.17 8.79 7.78
C ARG A 196 -0.66 8.61 9.21
N ARG A 197 -1.51 8.90 10.22
CA ARG A 197 -1.13 8.69 11.64
C ARG A 197 -0.78 7.24 11.96
N PHE A 198 -1.47 6.30 11.33
CA PHE A 198 -1.18 4.88 11.49
C PHE A 198 0.14 4.49 10.81
N ALA A 199 0.38 4.92 9.57
CA ALA A 199 1.64 4.70 8.88
C ALA A 199 2.83 5.32 9.62
N ASP A 200 2.67 6.54 10.16
CA ASP A 200 3.67 7.21 10.99
C ASP A 200 3.95 6.44 12.29
N ALA A 201 2.92 5.86 12.91
CA ALA A 201 3.09 5.05 14.11
C ALA A 201 3.85 3.75 13.80
N LEU A 202 3.56 3.10 12.66
CA LEU A 202 4.30 1.93 12.19
C LEU A 202 5.77 2.30 11.92
N ALA A 203 6.04 3.41 11.23
CA ALA A 203 7.41 3.87 10.98
C ALA A 203 8.19 4.12 12.27
N ARG A 204 7.56 4.75 13.27
CA ARG A 204 8.20 4.93 14.60
C ARG A 204 8.46 3.62 15.31
N LEU A 205 7.55 2.64 15.20
CA LEU A 205 7.77 1.32 15.79
C LEU A 205 8.92 0.61 15.07
N ASP A 206 8.95 0.64 13.74
CA ASP A 206 10.02 0.09 12.91
C ASP A 206 11.39 0.68 13.28
N ASP A 207 11.49 2.01 13.41
CA ASP A 207 12.70 2.71 13.86
C ASP A 207 13.15 2.26 15.26
N GLU A 208 12.22 2.14 16.22
CA GLU A 208 12.54 1.70 17.58
C GLU A 208 12.96 0.22 17.62
N ILE A 209 12.38 -0.64 16.77
CA ILE A 209 12.80 -2.04 16.60
C ILE A 209 14.20 -2.09 15.97
N GLY A 210 14.49 -1.25 14.97
CA GLY A 210 15.81 -1.13 14.35
C GLY A 210 16.91 -0.68 15.32
N GLY A 211 16.53 -0.05 16.44
CA GLY A 211 17.43 0.28 17.55
C GLY A 211 17.74 -0.88 18.50
N THR A 212 17.17 -2.07 18.27
CA THR A 212 17.44 -3.29 19.06
C THR A 212 18.57 -4.11 18.48
N PHE A 213 19.01 -5.13 19.21
CA PHE A 213 20.10 -6.01 18.83
C PHE A 213 19.55 -7.38 18.47
N THR A 214 19.89 -7.88 17.28
CA THR A 214 19.69 -9.28 16.93
C THR A 214 20.84 -10.08 17.55
N PRO A 215 20.57 -11.06 18.43
CA PRO A 215 21.57 -12.01 18.90
C PRO A 215 22.18 -12.81 17.73
N ASP A 216 23.08 -13.76 18.00
CA ASP A 216 23.70 -14.65 17.01
C ASP A 216 22.80 -14.95 15.79
N HIS A 217 23.38 -15.09 14.60
CA HIS A 217 22.67 -15.12 13.30
C HIS A 217 21.53 -16.15 13.15
N ASP A 218 21.38 -17.10 14.08
CA ASP A 218 20.31 -18.10 14.12
C ASP A 218 19.13 -17.74 15.06
N ALA A 219 19.21 -16.61 15.78
CA ALA A 219 18.16 -16.18 16.70
C ALA A 219 16.97 -15.59 15.94
N ALA A 220 15.80 -16.23 16.05
CA ALA A 220 14.55 -15.78 15.44
C ALA A 220 13.88 -14.58 16.17
N TYR A 221 14.67 -13.69 16.76
CA TYR A 221 14.21 -12.52 17.49
C TYR A 221 15.28 -11.45 17.61
N SER A 222 14.85 -10.20 17.79
CA SER A 222 15.70 -9.10 18.24
C SER A 222 15.38 -8.75 19.70
N GLU A 223 16.35 -8.27 20.47
CA GLU A 223 16.15 -7.89 21.87
C GLU A 223 16.88 -6.61 22.26
N VAL A 224 16.37 -5.92 23.29
CA VAL A 224 17.13 -4.84 23.91
C VAL A 224 18.36 -5.46 24.59
N PRO A 225 19.58 -4.97 24.32
CA PRO A 225 20.82 -5.60 24.79
C PRO A 225 20.78 -5.92 26.29
N PRO A 226 20.83 -7.20 26.69
CA PRO A 226 20.65 -7.59 28.07
C PRO A 226 21.75 -7.08 29.00
N GLU A 227 22.96 -6.83 28.48
CA GLU A 227 24.08 -6.27 29.21
C GLU A 227 23.80 -4.83 29.68
N TRP A 228 22.97 -4.06 28.97
CA TRP A 228 22.58 -2.71 29.38
C TRP A 228 21.80 -2.71 30.70
N GLN A 229 21.17 -3.83 31.06
CA GLN A 229 20.52 -3.95 32.36
C GLN A 229 21.50 -3.71 33.53
N ARG A 230 22.78 -4.04 33.34
CA ARG A 230 23.84 -3.86 34.35
C ARG A 230 24.69 -2.62 34.07
N THR A 231 25.04 -2.38 32.81
CA THR A 231 25.99 -1.33 32.43
C THR A 231 25.34 0.04 32.23
N ALA A 232 24.07 0.08 31.83
CA ALA A 232 23.33 1.31 31.52
C ALA A 232 21.82 1.16 31.83
N PRO A 233 21.43 0.94 33.10
CA PRO A 233 20.06 0.55 33.47
C PRO A 233 19.01 1.59 33.07
N GLU A 234 19.35 2.88 33.10
CA GLU A 234 18.47 3.96 32.66
C GLU A 234 18.17 3.89 31.16
N ARG A 235 19.21 3.65 30.34
CA ARG A 235 19.08 3.46 28.88
C ARG A 235 18.21 2.25 28.59
N TYR A 236 18.49 1.12 29.24
CA TYR A 236 17.71 -0.12 29.10
C TYR A 236 16.22 0.12 29.40
N ALA A 237 15.92 0.74 30.55
CA ALA A 237 14.55 1.04 30.95
C ALA A 237 13.88 2.05 29.99
N GLN A 238 14.62 3.03 29.47
CA GLN A 238 14.11 4.00 28.51
C GLN A 238 13.76 3.36 27.17
N THR A 239 14.63 2.51 26.62
CA THR A 239 14.36 1.78 25.36
C THR A 239 13.12 0.90 25.50
N LEU A 240 12.99 0.15 26.60
CA LEU A 240 11.78 -0.66 26.83
C LEU A 240 10.49 0.19 26.91
N ARG A 241 10.56 1.37 27.56
CA ARG A 241 9.44 2.31 27.62
C ARG A 241 9.09 2.86 26.23
N ASN A 242 10.09 3.22 25.43
CA ASN A 242 9.88 3.72 24.07
C ASN A 242 9.24 2.66 23.18
N LEU A 243 9.79 1.44 23.13
CA LEU A 243 9.21 0.32 22.39
C LEU A 243 7.77 0.02 22.80
N SER A 244 7.51 -0.04 24.12
CA SER A 244 6.15 -0.30 24.62
C SER A 244 5.18 0.83 24.24
N ARG A 245 5.63 2.08 24.31
CA ARG A 245 4.83 3.25 23.90
C ARG A 245 4.58 3.27 22.39
N ALA A 246 5.57 2.92 21.57
CA ALA A 246 5.45 2.83 20.12
C ALA A 246 4.44 1.74 19.73
N ARG A 247 4.55 0.54 20.32
CA ARG A 247 3.55 -0.54 20.18
C ARG A 247 2.15 -0.05 20.52
N ASP A 248 1.97 0.56 21.70
CA ASP A 248 0.65 1.01 22.14
C ASP A 248 0.08 2.09 21.19
N THR A 249 0.95 2.99 20.69
CA THR A 249 0.58 3.98 19.69
C THR A 249 0.12 3.33 18.39
N VAL A 250 0.82 2.30 17.90
CA VAL A 250 0.41 1.54 16.69
C VAL A 250 -0.97 0.94 16.88
N LEU A 251 -1.23 0.28 18.02
CA LEU A 251 -2.53 -0.34 18.30
C LEU A 251 -3.67 0.69 18.39
N ASP A 252 -3.41 1.83 19.04
CA ASP A 252 -4.38 2.91 19.15
C ASP A 252 -4.69 3.54 17.78
N ARG A 253 -3.66 3.81 16.96
CA ARG A 253 -3.84 4.36 15.60
C ARG A 253 -4.49 3.37 14.63
N TYR A 254 -4.17 2.08 14.75
CA TYR A 254 -4.86 1.03 14.01
C TYR A 254 -6.36 1.04 14.32
N LYS A 255 -6.71 1.08 15.62
CA LYS A 255 -8.11 1.16 16.06
C LYS A 255 -8.81 2.43 15.55
N GLU A 256 -8.15 3.58 15.60
CA GLU A 256 -8.69 4.83 15.05
C GLU A 256 -8.99 4.71 13.55
N LEU A 257 -8.05 4.16 12.79
CA LEU A 257 -8.19 3.93 11.35
C LEU A 257 -9.37 2.98 11.04
N MET A 258 -9.43 1.84 11.71
CA MET A 258 -10.51 0.86 11.51
C MET A 258 -11.88 1.44 11.88
N ASN A 259 -11.96 2.22 12.96
CA ASN A 259 -13.19 2.91 13.33
C ASN A 259 -13.60 3.96 12.30
N ALA A 260 -12.65 4.71 11.74
CA ALA A 260 -12.93 5.69 10.69
C ALA A 260 -13.45 4.99 9.43
N MET A 261 -12.83 3.89 8.99
CA MET A 261 -13.31 3.09 7.86
C MET A 261 -14.70 2.49 8.11
N SER A 262 -14.95 2.01 9.33
CA SER A 262 -16.24 1.45 9.73
C SER A 262 -17.36 2.49 9.67
N ARG A 263 -17.14 3.68 10.26
CA ARG A 263 -18.12 4.79 10.24
C ARG A 263 -18.54 5.20 8.83
N ARG A 264 -17.64 5.05 7.86
CA ARG A 264 -17.88 5.40 6.45
C ARG A 264 -18.37 4.23 5.60
N GLY A 265 -18.53 3.03 6.18
CA GLY A 265 -19.02 1.84 5.46
C GLY A 265 -18.01 1.28 4.45
N HIS A 266 -16.71 1.55 4.64
CA HIS A 266 -15.66 1.09 3.73
C HIS A 266 -15.07 -0.26 4.10
N LEU A 267 -15.24 -0.70 5.35
CA LEU A 267 -14.86 -2.06 5.71
C LEU A 267 -15.69 -3.04 4.90
N PRO A 268 -15.08 -4.13 4.37
CA PRO A 268 -15.86 -5.22 3.81
C PRO A 268 -16.84 -5.66 4.90
N THR A 269 -18.12 -5.68 4.58
CA THR A 269 -19.12 -6.37 5.40
C THR A 269 -18.56 -7.75 5.67
N PRO A 270 -18.50 -8.22 6.94
CA PRO A 270 -18.15 -9.59 7.22
C PRO A 270 -18.94 -10.43 6.23
N GLN A 271 -18.26 -11.18 5.36
CA GLN A 271 -18.97 -12.09 4.48
C GLN A 271 -19.79 -12.95 5.42
N GLU A 272 -21.12 -12.80 5.39
CA GLU A 272 -21.98 -13.80 5.99
C GLU A 272 -21.47 -15.14 5.50
N PRO A 273 -21.28 -16.14 6.38
CA PRO A 273 -20.79 -17.44 5.97
C PRO A 273 -21.66 -17.88 4.80
N GLN A 274 -21.11 -17.84 3.59
CA GLN A 274 -21.82 -18.36 2.44
C GLN A 274 -22.11 -19.81 2.80
N PRO A 275 -23.37 -20.29 2.73
CA PRO A 275 -23.67 -21.67 3.03
C PRO A 275 -22.71 -22.51 2.18
N GLY A 276 -21.75 -23.15 2.85
CA GLY A 276 -20.66 -23.85 2.20
C GLY A 276 -21.25 -24.86 1.23
N SER A 277 -20.62 -25.05 0.08
CA SER A 277 -20.97 -26.09 -0.88
C SER A 277 -21.07 -27.43 -0.15
N SER A 278 -22.30 -27.92 0.01
CA SER A 278 -22.54 -29.25 0.58
C SER A 278 -22.20 -30.28 -0.49
N VAL A 279 -21.30 -31.20 -0.15
CA VAL A 279 -20.99 -32.34 -1.03
C VAL A 279 -21.86 -33.49 -0.55
N GLN A 280 -22.75 -33.97 -1.41
CA GLN A 280 -23.43 -35.24 -1.21
C GLN A 280 -22.46 -36.35 -1.60
N ILE A 281 -22.01 -37.11 -0.61
CA ILE A 281 -21.22 -38.32 -0.82
C ILE A 281 -22.17 -39.49 -0.66
N THR A 282 -22.22 -40.38 -1.65
CA THR A 282 -23.00 -41.61 -1.55
C THR A 282 -22.15 -42.68 -0.86
N ALA A 283 -22.65 -43.26 0.23
CA ALA A 283 -21.99 -44.38 0.89
C ALA A 283 -22.08 -45.66 0.04
N GLY A 284 -21.30 -46.68 0.39
CA GLY A 284 -21.25 -47.96 -0.33
C GLY A 284 -22.58 -48.74 -0.37
N ASP A 285 -23.57 -48.34 0.42
CA ASP A 285 -24.94 -48.88 0.43
C ASP A 285 -25.95 -47.99 -0.32
N ASN A 286 -25.48 -47.02 -1.11
CA ASN A 286 -26.29 -45.99 -1.78
C ASN A 286 -27.01 -45.00 -0.85
N SER A 287 -26.67 -44.95 0.44
CA SER A 287 -27.25 -43.94 1.33
C SER A 287 -26.56 -42.57 1.15
N PRO A 288 -27.33 -41.46 1.13
CA PRO A 288 -26.75 -40.13 0.98
C PRO A 288 -26.15 -39.65 2.31
N ILE A 289 -24.84 -39.36 2.31
CA ILE A 289 -24.16 -38.67 3.40
C ILE A 289 -23.94 -37.22 2.97
N THR A 290 -24.54 -36.28 3.71
CA THR A 290 -24.31 -34.85 3.50
C THR A 290 -23.15 -34.40 4.38
N VAL A 291 -22.03 -34.05 3.77
CA VAL A 291 -20.90 -33.45 4.50
C VAL A 291 -21.00 -31.94 4.38
N ASN A 292 -21.35 -31.28 5.50
CA ASN A 292 -21.30 -29.83 5.62
C ASN A 292 -19.94 -29.41 6.17
N ALA A 293 -19.13 -28.77 5.32
CA ALA A 293 -17.82 -28.24 5.70
C ALA A 293 -17.79 -26.71 5.50
N PRO A 294 -18.49 -25.93 6.35
CA PRO A 294 -18.66 -24.48 6.15
C PRO A 294 -17.37 -23.65 6.28
N TYR A 295 -16.25 -24.28 6.68
CA TYR A 295 -14.95 -23.61 6.86
C TYR A 295 -13.83 -24.23 5.99
N ALA A 296 -14.16 -25.08 5.01
CA ALA A 296 -13.15 -25.64 4.11
C ALA A 296 -12.72 -24.60 3.06
N HIS A 297 -11.62 -23.91 3.33
CA HIS A 297 -10.97 -23.02 2.37
C HIS A 297 -9.74 -23.69 1.76
N ALA A 298 -9.75 -23.92 0.45
CA ALA A 298 -8.55 -24.26 -0.31
C ALA A 298 -7.88 -22.97 -0.80
N THR A 299 -6.85 -22.51 -0.10
CA THR A 299 -5.99 -21.42 -0.58
C THR A 299 -4.92 -22.01 -1.52
N GLN A 300 -4.76 -21.41 -2.71
CA GLN A 300 -3.68 -21.71 -3.68
C GLN A 300 -3.61 -23.16 -4.23
N GLY A 301 -4.66 -23.64 -4.91
CA GLY A 301 -4.57 -24.86 -5.71
C GLY A 301 -4.37 -26.17 -4.93
N GLY A 302 -4.57 -26.14 -3.61
CA GLY A 302 -4.56 -27.35 -2.79
C GLY A 302 -5.75 -28.26 -3.10
N ASN A 303 -5.49 -29.39 -3.75
CA ASN A 303 -6.46 -30.47 -3.88
C ASN A 303 -6.50 -31.27 -2.57
N ALA A 304 -7.63 -31.27 -1.86
CA ALA A 304 -7.90 -32.26 -0.81
C ALA A 304 -8.31 -33.57 -1.49
N SER A 305 -7.37 -34.52 -1.66
CA SER A 305 -7.69 -35.86 -2.14
C SER A 305 -7.84 -36.81 -0.95
N ALA A 306 -8.94 -37.55 -0.89
CA ALA A 306 -9.05 -38.75 -0.08
C ALA A 306 -8.60 -39.93 -0.94
N GLY A 307 -7.29 -40.05 -1.15
CA GLY A 307 -6.65 -41.12 -1.90
C GLY A 307 -5.83 -42.02 -0.99
N GLN A 308 -5.92 -43.33 -1.19
CA GLN A 308 -5.03 -44.32 -0.58
C GLN A 308 -3.57 -44.02 -1.00
N PRO A 309 -2.59 -44.02 -0.08
CA PRO A 309 -1.26 -43.47 -0.35
C PRO A 309 -0.52 -44.25 -1.45
N ALA A 310 -0.06 -43.53 -2.48
CA ALA A 310 0.89 -44.04 -3.47
C ALA A 310 2.34 -43.89 -2.95
N PRO A 311 3.29 -44.74 -3.38
CA PRO A 311 4.66 -44.71 -2.90
C PRO A 311 5.42 -43.46 -3.40
N ALA A 312 6.34 -42.98 -2.56
CA ALA A 312 7.11 -41.76 -2.75
C ALA A 312 8.17 -41.89 -3.86
N ASP A 313 8.30 -40.86 -4.70
CA ASP A 313 9.60 -40.51 -5.30
C ASP A 313 9.70 -39.04 -5.78
N GLN A 314 10.81 -38.43 -5.36
CA GLN A 314 11.66 -37.37 -5.94
C GLN A 314 11.10 -35.95 -6.20
N ALA A 315 11.55 -35.01 -5.35
CA ALA A 315 11.53 -33.57 -5.58
C ALA A 315 12.92 -33.07 -5.99
N THR A 316 13.02 -32.44 -7.17
CA THR A 316 14.20 -31.67 -7.61
C THR A 316 14.10 -30.23 -7.12
N GLY A 317 15.03 -29.81 -6.27
CA GLY A 317 15.12 -28.44 -5.77
C GLY A 317 15.78 -27.48 -6.74
N SER A 318 15.20 -26.29 -6.89
CA SER A 318 15.85 -25.10 -7.47
C SER A 318 16.03 -24.05 -6.36
N THR A 319 17.27 -23.66 -6.11
CA THR A 319 17.65 -22.57 -5.21
C THR A 319 17.53 -21.22 -5.91
N PRO A 320 16.87 -20.20 -5.32
CA PRO A 320 17.04 -18.81 -5.75
C PRO A 320 18.27 -18.17 -5.09
N LEU A 321 19.07 -17.47 -5.89
CA LEU A 321 20.19 -16.62 -5.44
C LEU A 321 19.67 -15.28 -4.87
N PRO A 322 20.33 -14.69 -3.86
CA PRO A 322 19.87 -13.45 -3.22
C PRO A 322 20.43 -12.21 -3.93
N TRP A 323 19.58 -11.25 -4.26
CA TRP A 323 20.00 -9.90 -4.68
C TRP A 323 19.68 -8.91 -3.57
N TYR A 324 20.74 -8.42 -2.91
CA TYR A 324 20.70 -7.30 -1.98
C TYR A 324 20.46 -5.98 -2.75
N ARG A 325 19.45 -5.19 -2.37
CA ARG A 325 19.35 -3.77 -2.74
C ARG A 325 19.23 -2.87 -1.51
N SER A 326 20.36 -2.20 -1.23
CA SER A 326 20.53 -0.82 -0.76
C SER A 326 19.37 -0.11 -0.02
N GLY A 327 19.45 -0.07 1.30
CA GLY A 327 18.63 0.80 2.18
C GLY A 327 18.86 2.31 2.01
N ILE A 328 19.78 2.74 1.14
CA ILE A 328 20.06 4.16 0.86
C ILE A 328 18.95 4.79 0.00
N PHE A 329 18.27 4.01 -0.84
CA PHE A 329 17.18 4.50 -1.70
C PHE A 329 15.92 4.89 -0.91
N TRP A 330 15.68 4.27 0.25
CA TRP A 330 14.44 4.49 1.01
C TRP A 330 14.51 5.65 2.02
N GLY A 331 15.70 6.12 2.37
CA GLY A 331 15.88 7.22 3.33
C GLY A 331 15.46 8.59 2.81
N ALA A 332 15.48 8.81 1.49
CA ALA A 332 15.12 10.09 0.88
C ALA A 332 13.60 10.28 0.75
N VAL A 333 12.85 9.19 0.56
CA VAL A 333 11.38 9.23 0.41
C VAL A 333 10.65 9.57 1.72
N SER A 334 11.19 9.18 2.88
CA SER A 334 10.56 9.45 4.19
C SER A 334 10.70 10.91 4.66
N ALA A 335 11.72 11.63 4.21
CA ALA A 335 11.97 13.02 4.62
C ALA A 335 10.99 14.04 4.01
N LEU A 336 10.33 13.72 2.91
CA LEU A 336 9.42 14.64 2.21
C LEU A 336 7.97 14.59 2.70
N ALA A 337 7.55 13.48 3.31
CA ALA A 337 6.20 13.34 3.89
C ALA A 337 5.95 14.32 5.07
N THR A 338 7.00 14.79 5.73
CA THR A 338 6.89 15.68 6.90
C THR A 338 6.60 17.13 6.52
N VAL A 339 6.98 17.59 5.31
CA VAL A 339 6.82 19.00 4.89
C VAL A 339 5.39 19.27 4.36
N ALA A 340 4.73 18.28 3.76
CA ALA A 340 3.36 18.41 3.26
C ALA A 340 2.28 18.47 4.36
N GLY A 341 2.54 17.86 5.53
CA GLY A 341 1.61 17.86 6.66
C GLY A 341 1.36 19.25 7.28
N VAL A 342 2.35 20.15 7.20
CA VAL A 342 2.29 21.49 7.81
C VAL A 342 1.39 22.43 6.98
N VAL A 343 1.37 22.29 5.66
CA VAL A 343 0.59 23.18 4.76
C VAL A 343 -0.91 22.91 4.85
N VAL A 344 -1.32 21.64 4.98
CA VAL A 344 -2.73 21.26 5.13
C VAL A 344 -3.29 21.65 6.51
N ALA A 345 -2.48 21.56 7.57
CA ALA A 345 -2.88 22.03 8.90
C ALA A 345 -3.02 23.56 8.95
N TYR A 346 -2.16 24.30 8.23
CA TYR A 346 -2.23 25.77 8.16
C TYR A 346 -3.46 26.28 7.40
N LEU A 347 -3.89 25.58 6.34
CA LEU A 347 -5.12 25.91 5.60
C LEU A 347 -6.40 25.51 6.36
N ALA A 348 -6.34 24.51 7.25
CA ALA A 348 -7.47 24.10 8.08
C ALA A 348 -7.68 24.99 9.33
N LEU A 349 -6.66 25.74 9.76
CA LEU A 349 -6.71 26.65 10.92
C LEU A 349 -7.01 28.11 10.55
N GLY A 350 -7.13 28.43 9.26
CA GLY A 350 -7.51 29.76 8.76
C GLY A 350 -9.03 29.99 8.74
N LYS A 351 -9.62 30.18 9.93
CA LYS A 351 -10.87 30.92 10.12
C LYS A 351 -10.75 31.86 11.30
#